data_AF-A0A2E3XT62-F1
#
_entry.id   AF-A0A2E3XT62-F1
#
_cell.length_a   1.000
_cell.length_b   1.000
_cell.length_c   1.000
_cell.angle_alpha   90.00
_cell.angle_beta   90.00
_cell.angle_gamma   90.00
#
_symmetry.space_group_name_H-M   'P 1'
#
loop_
_entity.id
_entity.type
_entity.pdbx_description
1 polymer ?
#
loop_
_entity_poly.entity_id
_entity_poly.type
_entity_poly.pdbx_seq_one_letter_code
_entity_poly.pdbx_strand_id
1 'polypeptide(L)' 'MKKFDDLETYGPKKLRTLRNNLNNRIAHFKQHGDNATSLRESHKLHALDEEQCVELLKKVNKLLTK' A
#
# COMPACT_ATOMS: atom_id res chain seq x y z
N MET A 1 5.66 10.47 -3.06
CA MET A 1 4.32 9.85 -2.96
C MET A 1 3.36 10.78 -2.23
N LYS A 2 2.83 11.83 -2.89
CA LYS A 2 1.99 12.84 -2.22
C LYS A 2 0.71 12.28 -1.55
N LYS A 3 0.25 11.09 -1.95
CA LYS A 3 -0.98 10.45 -1.43
C LYS A 3 -0.87 9.94 0.02
N PHE A 4 0.33 9.86 0.60
CA PHE A 4 0.55 9.23 1.92
C PHE A 4 1.44 10.06 2.85
N ASP A 5 1.57 11.37 2.60
CA ASP A 5 2.39 12.26 3.42
C ASP A 5 1.81 12.44 4.84
N ASP A 6 0.51 12.19 5.03
CA ASP A 6 -0.22 12.30 6.30
C ASP A 6 -0.33 10.98 7.07
N LEU A 7 0.46 9.96 6.72
CA LEU A 7 0.43 8.61 7.31
C LEU A 7 0.48 8.59 8.84
N GLU A 8 1.22 9.51 9.45
CA GLU A 8 1.37 9.58 10.91
C GLU A 8 0.09 10.01 11.63
N THR A 9 -0.85 10.63 10.90
CA THR A 9 -2.17 11.02 11.44
C THR A 9 -3.17 9.88 11.43
N TYR A 10 -2.84 8.74 10.80
CA TYR A 10 -3.78 7.64 10.63
C TYR A 10 -3.92 6.86 11.93
N GLY A 11 -5.16 6.68 12.39
CA GLY A 11 -5.45 5.79 13.49
C GLY A 11 -5.11 4.31 13.17
N PRO A 12 -4.91 3.46 14.19
CA PRO A 12 -4.47 2.06 14.02
C PRO A 12 -5.34 1.23 13.09
N LYS A 13 -6.67 1.46 13.10
CA LYS A 13 -7.61 0.77 12.19
C LYS A 13 -7.29 1.09 10.72
N LYS A 14 -7.08 2.37 10.40
CA LYS A 14 -6.78 2.84 9.03
C LYS A 14 -5.42 2.32 8.55
N LEU A 15 -4.42 2.29 9.44
CA LEU A 15 -3.12 1.69 9.16
C LEU A 15 -3.20 0.19 8.88
N ARG A 16 -3.95 -0.58 9.68
CA ARG A 16 -4.18 -2.02 9.44
C ARG A 16 -4.87 -2.29 8.10
N THR A 17 -5.89 -1.51 7.76
CA THR A 17 -6.54 -1.59 6.45
C THR A 17 -5.56 -1.31 5.31
N LEU A 18 -4.75 -0.25 5.43
CA LEU A 18 -3.74 0.08 4.43
C LEU A 18 -2.69 -1.04 4.29
N ARG A 19 -2.17 -1.56 5.41
CA ARG A 19 -1.24 -2.71 5.42
C ARG A 19 -1.81 -3.91 4.66
N ASN A 20 -3.08 -4.26 4.93
CA ASN A 20 -3.72 -5.39 4.26
C ASN A 20 -3.87 -5.15 2.74
N ASN A 21 -4.26 -3.94 2.34
CA ASN A 21 -4.34 -3.59 0.92
C ASN A 21 -2.97 -3.67 0.23
N LEU A 22 -1.90 -3.24 0.91
CA LEU A 22 -0.53 -3.33 0.39
C LEU A 22 -0.09 -4.78 0.24
N ASN A 23 -0.30 -5.62 1.25
CA ASN A 23 0.01 -7.05 1.16
C ASN A 23 -0.71 -7.72 0.00
N ASN A 24 -2.01 -7.45 -0.18
CA ASN A 24 -2.79 -7.99 -1.29
C ASN A 24 -2.25 -7.50 -2.64
N ARG A 25 -1.88 -6.21 -2.74
CA ARG A 25 -1.36 -5.65 -3.99
C ARG A 25 0.01 -6.21 -4.34
N ILE A 26 0.91 -6.35 -3.36
CA ILE A 26 2.24 -6.98 -3.55
C ILE A 26 2.08 -8.45 -3.95
N ALA A 27 1.19 -9.20 -3.30
CA ALA A 27 0.92 -10.58 -3.68
C ALA A 27 0.41 -10.68 -5.13
N HIS A 28 -0.46 -9.76 -5.53
CA HIS A 28 -0.96 -9.69 -6.91
C HIS A 28 0.17 -9.36 -7.92
N PHE A 29 1.07 -8.44 -7.60
CA PHE A 29 2.27 -8.20 -8.44
C PHE A 29 3.14 -9.45 -8.55
N LYS A 30 3.41 -10.15 -7.46
CA LYS A 30 4.19 -11.40 -7.47
C LYS A 30 3.54 -12.53 -8.27
N GLN A 31 2.21 -12.62 -8.26
CA GLN A 31 1.47 -13.66 -8.97
C GLN A 31 1.38 -13.38 -10.47
N HIS A 32 1.31 -12.12 -10.87
CA HIS A 32 1.00 -11.74 -12.26
C HIS A 32 2.13 -11.03 -12.99
N GLY A 33 3.17 -10.55 -12.29
CA GLY A 33 4.29 -9.80 -12.85
C GLY A 33 3.81 -8.62 -13.71
N ASP A 34 4.30 -8.56 -14.94
CA ASP A 34 3.92 -7.55 -15.93
C ASP A 34 2.43 -7.59 -16.33
N ASN A 35 1.75 -8.72 -16.09
CA ASN A 35 0.31 -8.88 -16.34
C ASN A 35 -0.57 -8.43 -15.16
N ALA A 36 0.03 -7.85 -14.12
CA ALA A 36 -0.73 -7.36 -12.97
C ALA A 36 -1.70 -6.24 -13.39
N THR A 37 -2.99 -6.59 -13.46
CA THR A 37 -4.10 -5.65 -13.66
C THR A 37 -3.96 -4.36 -12.84
N SER A 38 -4.28 -3.24 -13.49
CA SER A 38 -4.29 -1.94 -12.84
C SER A 38 -5.50 -1.79 -11.92
N LEU A 39 -5.29 -1.12 -10.79
CA LEU A 39 -6.38 -0.75 -9.90
C LEU A 39 -7.18 0.41 -10.50
N ARG A 40 -8.47 0.52 -10.14
CA ARG A 40 -9.31 1.67 -10.50
C ARG A 40 -8.73 2.96 -9.92
N GLU A 41 -8.92 4.09 -10.60
CA GLU A 41 -8.38 5.41 -10.19
C GLU A 41 -8.77 5.82 -8.76
N SER A 42 -9.98 5.45 -8.32
CA SER A 42 -10.49 5.72 -6.97
C SER A 42 -9.81 4.88 -5.88
N HIS A 43 -9.09 3.83 -6.23
CA HIS A 43 -8.38 3.01 -5.27
C HIS A 43 -7.15 3.76 -4.73
N LYS A 44 -6.92 3.69 -3.42
CA LYS A 44 -5.82 4.43 -2.75
C LYS A 44 -4.43 4.10 -3.28
N LEU A 45 -4.23 2.84 -3.70
CA LEU A 45 -2.97 2.34 -4.28
C LEU A 45 -2.90 2.48 -5.81
N HIS A 46 -3.86 3.15 -6.44
CA HIS A 46 -3.81 3.39 -7.88
C HIS A 46 -2.55 4.17 -8.27
N ALA A 47 -1.96 3.75 -9.39
CA ALA A 47 -0.70 4.24 -9.94
C ALA A 47 0.55 3.97 -9.07
N LEU A 48 0.45 3.07 -8.08
CA LEU A 48 1.62 2.56 -7.37
C LEU A 48 2.14 1.29 -8.03
N ASP A 49 3.45 1.23 -8.24
CA ASP A 49 4.16 0.01 -8.62
C ASP A 49 4.47 -0.90 -7.41
N GLU A 50 5.11 -2.04 -7.64
CA GLU A 50 5.45 -3.00 -6.59
C GLU A 50 6.43 -2.41 -5.57
N GLU A 51 7.49 -1.72 -6.04
CA GLU A 51 8.53 -1.14 -5.19
C GLU A 51 7.93 -0.10 -4.23
N GLN A 52 7.13 0.82 -4.78
CA GLN A 52 6.39 1.82 -4.02
C GLN A 52 5.44 1.18 -2.99
N CYS A 53 4.77 0.08 -3.35
CA CYS A 53 3.92 -0.65 -2.41
C CYS A 53 4.74 -1.28 -1.27
N VAL A 54 5.93 -1.83 -1.56
CA VAL A 54 6.84 -2.40 -0.55
C VAL A 54 7.40 -1.33 0.38
N GLU A 55 7.83 -0.19 -0.16
CA GLU A 55 8.32 0.95 0.64
C GLU A 55 7.23 1.48 1.57
N LEU A 56 6.01 1.63 1.05
CA LEU A 56 4.87 2.08 1.83
C LEU A 56 4.50 1.09 2.94
N LEU A 57 4.58 -0.21 2.67
CA LEU A 57 4.33 -1.26 3.67
C LEU A 57 5.32 -1.18 4.82
N LYS A 58 6.62 -0.93 4.56
CA LYS A 58 7.64 -0.74 5.60
C LYS A 58 7.27 0.43 6.53
N LYS A 59 6.86 1.57 5.95
CA LYS A 59 6.42 2.75 6.72
C LYS A 59 5.19 2.45 7.58
N VAL A 60 4.18 1.81 7.02
CA VAL A 60 2.95 1.44 7.74
C VAL A 60 3.24 0.47 8.89
N ASN A 61 4.11 -0.53 8.69
CA ASN A 61 4.48 -1.47 9.75
C ASN A 61 5.19 -0.77 10.90
N LYS A 62 6.12 0.17 10.62
CA LYS A 62 6.80 0.97 11.65
C LYS A 62 5.82 1.79 12.50
N LEU A 63 4.76 2.32 11.88
CA LEU A 63 3.72 3.08 12.58
C LEU A 63 2.77 2.20 13.41
N LEU A 64 2.61 0.93 13.04
CA LEU A 64 1.78 -0.03 13.78
C LEU A 64 2.48 -0.64 15.00
N THR A 65 3.82 -0.58 15.03
CA THR A 65 4.65 -1.08 16.14
C THR A 65 5.09 0.02 17.11
N LYS A 66 4.74 1.28 16.84
CA LYS A 66 4.83 2.37 17.82
C LYS A 66 3.69 2.24 18.83
#